data_AF-A0A2X2BIF3-F1
#
_entry.id   AF-A0A2X2BIF3-F1
#
_cell.length_a   1.000
_cell.length_b   1.000
_cell.length_c   1.000
_cell.angle_alpha   90.00
_cell.angle_beta   90.00
_cell.angle_gamma   90.00
#
_symmetry.space_group_name_H-M   'P 1'
#
loop_
_entity.id
_entity.type
_entity.pdbx_description
1 polymer ?
#
loop_
_entity_poly.entity_id
_entity_poly.type
_entity_poly.pdbx_seq_one_letter_code
_entity_poly.pdbx_strand_id
1 'polypeptide(L)'
;MRINLTNGQLKITANNPEQEEAEEIVDVQYQGEEMEIGFNVSYLLDVLNTLKCEEVKLLLTDAVSSVQVENVASAAAAYVVMPMRL
;
A
#
# COMPACT_ATOMS: atom_id res chain seq x y z
N MET A 1 7.54 -5.71 -4.09
CA MET A 1 6.09 -5.73 -4.41
C MET A 1 5.77 -4.43 -5.11
N ARG A 2 4.92 -4.49 -6.13
CA ARG A 2 4.44 -3.33 -6.88
C ARG A 2 2.96 -3.14 -6.59
N ILE A 3 2.56 -1.91 -6.36
CA ILE A 3 1.18 -1.53 -6.11
C ILE A 3 0.76 -0.51 -7.18
N ASN A 4 -0.36 -0.77 -7.84
CA ASN A 4 -0.97 0.12 -8.82
C ASN A 4 -2.32 0.58 -8.26
N LEU A 5 -2.50 1.89 -8.07
CA LEU A 5 -3.78 2.50 -7.72
C LEU A 5 -4.44 3.05 -8.99
N THR A 6 -5.70 2.69 -9.17
CA THR A 6 -6.63 3.31 -10.13
C THR A 6 -7.94 3.62 -9.40
N ASN A 7 -8.85 4.36 -10.06
CA ASN A 7 -10.11 4.75 -9.41
C ASN A 7 -10.90 3.52 -8.94
N GLY A 8 -11.12 3.43 -7.63
CA GLY A 8 -11.84 2.33 -7.01
C GLY A 8 -11.05 1.03 -6.80
N GLN A 9 -9.79 0.94 -7.25
CA GLN A 9 -9.07 -0.33 -7.32
C GLN A 9 -7.58 -0.21 -6.97
N LEU A 10 -7.10 -1.20 -6.22
CA LEU A 10 -5.70 -1.41 -5.86
C LEU A 10 -5.26 -2.76 -6.43
N LYS A 11 -4.35 -2.74 -7.40
CA LYS A 11 -3.72 -3.95 -7.93
C LYS A 11 -2.35 -4.14 -7.28
N ILE A 12 -2.13 -5.30 -6.68
CA ILE A 12 -0.87 -5.68 -6.03
C ILE A 12 -0.22 -6.76 -6.87
N THR A 13 1.03 -6.55 -7.29
CA THR A 13 1.83 -7.52 -8.03
C THR A 13 3.08 -7.86 -7.23
N ALA A 14 3.34 -9.16 -7.04
CA ALA A 14 4.54 -9.68 -6.42
C ALA A 14 5.22 -10.68 -7.35
N ASN A 15 6.52 -10.53 -7.55
CA ASN A 15 7.35 -11.42 -8.34
C ASN A 15 8.43 -12.04 -7.44
N ASN A 16 8.68 -13.33 -7.60
CA ASN A 16 9.81 -13.99 -6.94
C ASN A 16 10.98 -14.20 -7.94
N PRO A 17 12.21 -14.48 -7.44
CA PRO A 17 13.37 -14.75 -8.30
C PRO A 17 13.22 -15.98 -9.19
N GLU A 18 12.29 -16.88 -8.85
CA GLU A 18 11.96 -18.10 -9.61
C GLU A 18 10.98 -17.82 -10.77
N GLN A 19 10.71 -16.54 -11.07
CA GLN A 19 9.80 -16.05 -12.09
C GLN A 19 8.31 -16.38 -11.86
N GLU A 20 7.93 -16.71 -10.64
CA GLU A 20 6.52 -16.81 -10.26
C GLU A 20 5.98 -15.40 -10.00
N GLU A 21 4.81 -15.12 -10.58
CA GLU A 21 4.07 -13.86 -10.40
C GLU A 21 2.77 -14.13 -9.66
N ALA A 22 2.50 -13.32 -8.65
CA ALA A 22 1.23 -13.26 -7.95
C ALA A 22 0.60 -11.89 -8.17
N GLU A 23 -0.67 -11.87 -8.56
CA GLU A 23 -1.46 -10.66 -8.71
C GLU A 23 -2.71 -10.76 -7.85
N GLU A 24 -3.00 -9.70 -7.11
CA GLU A 24 -4.20 -9.56 -6.29
C GLU A 24 -4.87 -8.22 -6.61
N ILE A 25 -6.20 -8.21 -6.66
CA ILE A 25 -6.99 -7.00 -6.90
C ILE A 25 -7.88 -6.76 -5.69
N VAL A 26 -7.78 -5.57 -5.11
CA VAL A 26 -8.51 -5.15 -3.92
C VAL A 26 -9.34 -3.92 -4.24
N ASP A 27 -10.61 -3.93 -3.88
CA ASP A 27 -11.47 -2.76 -3.99
C ASP A 27 -11.08 -1.73 -2.91
N VAL A 28 -10.89 -0.46 -3.33
CA VAL A 28 -10.48 0.62 -2.43
C VAL A 28 -11.25 1.90 -2.71
N GLN A 29 -11.40 2.76 -1.70
CA GLN A 29 -12.00 4.08 -1.87
C GLN A 29 -10.95 5.10 -2.34
N TYR A 30 -10.49 4.95 -3.58
CA TYR A 30 -9.52 5.86 -4.21
C TYR A 30 -10.15 6.66 -5.35
N GLN A 31 -9.98 7.99 -5.32
CA GLN A 31 -10.39 8.92 -6.36
C GLN A 31 -9.23 9.88 -6.64
N GLY A 32 -8.41 9.56 -7.63
CA GLY A 32 -7.18 10.29 -7.92
C GLY A 32 -6.56 9.88 -9.25
N GLU A 33 -5.36 10.39 -9.53
CA GLU A 33 -4.59 9.98 -10.72
C GLU A 33 -4.02 8.57 -10.55
N GLU A 34 -3.85 7.86 -11.66
CA GLU A 34 -3.25 6.53 -11.61
C GLU A 34 -1.81 6.60 -11.10
N MET A 35 -1.45 5.73 -10.16
CA MET A 35 -0.16 5.76 -9.50
C MET A 35 0.41 4.35 -9.33
N GLU A 36 1.68 4.17 -9.68
CA GLU A 36 2.44 2.95 -9.43
C GLU A 36 3.50 3.21 -8.35
N ILE A 37 3.56 2.36 -7.32
CA ILE A 37 4.50 2.48 -6.21
C ILE A 37 5.15 1.13 -5.90
N GLY A 38 6.46 1.13 -5.68
CA GLY A 38 7.21 -0.01 -5.16
C GLY A 38 7.21 -0.04 -3.64
N PHE A 39 6.83 -1.17 -3.04
CA PHE A 39 6.89 -1.38 -1.60
C PHE A 39 7.66 -2.63 -1.21
N ASN A 40 8.29 -2.56 -0.03
CA ASN A 40 8.64 -3.74 0.73
C ASN A 40 7.36 -4.29 1.38
N VAL A 41 6.95 -5.49 0.99
CA VAL A 41 5.74 -6.13 1.53
C VAL A 41 5.83 -6.35 3.03
N SER A 42 7.01 -6.66 3.56
CA SER A 42 7.19 -6.93 4.99
C SER A 42 6.84 -5.71 5.83
N TYR A 43 7.23 -4.51 5.40
CA TYR A 43 6.93 -3.28 6.13
C TYR A 43 5.44 -2.98 6.15
N LEU A 44 4.74 -3.21 5.03
CA LEU A 44 3.31 -2.99 4.95
C LEU A 44 2.57 -3.98 5.86
N LEU A 45 2.94 -5.27 5.83
CA LEU A 45 2.38 -6.30 6.70
C LEU A 45 2.63 -6.02 8.18
N ASP A 46 3.82 -5.57 8.56
CA ASP A 46 4.16 -5.23 9.95
C ASP A 46 3.26 -4.12 10.49
N VAL A 47 3.01 -3.09 9.67
CA VAL A 47 2.12 -1.97 10.03
C VAL A 47 0.67 -2.44 10.14
N LEU A 48 0.16 -3.19 9.15
CA LEU A 48 -1.20 -3.70 9.15
C LEU A 48 -1.48 -4.65 10.34
N ASN A 49 -0.53 -5.53 10.68
CA ASN A 49 -0.62 -6.41 11.84
C ASN A 49 -0.64 -5.65 13.18
N THR A 50 -0.08 -4.45 13.21
CA THR A 50 -0.01 -3.63 14.43
C THR A 50 -1.26 -2.79 14.64
N LEU A 51 -1.83 -2.20 13.58
CA LEU A 51 -2.99 -1.31 13.67
C LEU A 51 -4.27 -2.00 14.19
N LYS A 52 -4.39 -3.33 14.01
CA LYS A 52 -5.50 -4.17 14.51
C LYS A 52 -6.88 -3.50 14.36
N CYS A 53 -7.18 -3.07 13.14
CA CYS A 53 -8.43 -2.39 12.79
C CYS A 53 -9.05 -3.00 11.52
N GLU A 54 -10.33 -2.70 11.29
CA GLU A 54 -11.05 -3.20 10.11
C GLU A 54 -10.71 -2.40 8.85
N GLU A 55 -10.53 -1.08 8.98
CA GLU A 55 -10.20 -0.19 7.86
C GLU A 55 -8.93 0.61 8.16
N VAL A 56 -8.07 0.73 7.14
CA VAL A 56 -6.86 1.56 7.17
C VAL A 56 -6.93 2.64 6.11
N LYS A 57 -6.37 3.81 6.43
CA LYS A 57 -6.18 4.89 5.46
C LYS A 57 -4.71 4.96 5.09
N LEU A 58 -4.46 4.96 3.78
CA LEU A 58 -3.16 5.24 3.20
C LEU A 58 -3.18 6.67 2.66
N LEU A 59 -2.27 7.52 3.15
CA LEU A 59 -2.04 8.85 2.61
C LEU A 59 -0.82 8.79 1.71
N LEU A 60 -1.04 9.02 0.42
CA LEU A 60 -0.02 8.99 -0.62
C LEU A 60 0.10 10.38 -1.25
N THR A 61 1.33 10.80 -1.53
CA THR A 61 1.62 12.07 -2.22
C THR A 61 2.01 11.82 -3.67
N ASP A 62 3.01 10.96 -3.87
CA ASP A 62 3.54 10.57 -5.17
C ASP A 62 4.22 9.18 -5.05
N ALA A 63 4.74 8.66 -6.16
CA ALA A 63 5.34 7.32 -6.24
C ALA A 63 6.68 7.15 -5.51
N VAL A 64 7.33 8.22 -5.08
CA VAL A 64 8.66 8.20 -4.45
C VAL A 64 8.67 8.75 -3.03
N SER A 65 7.59 9.42 -2.65
CA SER A 65 7.35 10.00 -1.33
C SER A 65 6.93 8.93 -0.33
N SER A 66 7.20 9.22 0.95
CA SER A 66 6.76 8.36 2.04
C SER A 66 5.25 8.24 2.09
N VAL A 67 4.76 7.05 2.42
CA VAL A 67 3.33 6.79 2.62
C VAL A 67 3.03 6.68 4.10
N GLN A 68 2.01 7.43 4.53
CA GLN A 68 1.51 7.35 5.89
C GLN A 68 0.34 6.36 5.95
N VAL A 69 0.35 5.50 6.96
CA VAL A 69 -0.68 4.50 7.21
C VAL A 69 -1.24 4.72 8.60
N GLU A 70 -2.56 4.86 8.68
CA GLU A 70 -3.26 5.11 9.94
C GLU A 70 -4.60 4.38 9.99
N ASN A 71 -5.14 4.23 11.20
CA ASN A 71 -6.47 3.68 11.40
C ASN A 71 -7.53 4.75 11.05
N VAL A 72 -8.52 4.38 10.23
CA VAL A 72 -9.61 5.28 9.82
C VAL A 72 -10.40 5.82 11.03
N ALA A 73 -10.60 4.99 12.05
CA ALA A 73 -11.35 5.35 13.25
C ALA A 73 -10.54 6.17 14.26
N SER A 74 -9.20 6.14 14.21
CA SER A 74 -8.35 6.87 15.15
C SER A 74 -6.95 7.13 14.62
N ALA A 75 -6.59 8.41 14.49
CA ALA A 75 -5.25 8.85 14.13
C ALA A 75 -4.25 8.81 15.32
N ALA A 76 -4.56 8.08 16.39
CA ALA A 76 -3.68 7.98 17.56
C ALA A 76 -2.35 7.25 17.26
N ALA A 77 -2.34 6.40 16.21
CA ALA A 77 -1.15 5.72 15.73
C ALA A 77 -1.02 5.94 14.21
N ALA A 78 0.08 6.61 13.83
CA ALA A 78 0.46 6.83 12.44
C ALA A 78 1.81 6.16 12.18
N TYR A 79 1.87 5.41 11.08
CA TYR A 79 3.07 4.72 10.63
C TYR A 79 3.52 5.31 9.30
N VAL A 80 4.82 5.36 9.07
CA VAL A 80 5.39 5.88 7.84
C VAL A 80 6.20 4.77 7.18
N VAL A 81 5.88 4.49 5.92
CA VAL A 81 6.58 3.49 5.10
C VAL A 81 7.23 4.21 3.92
N MET A 82 8.53 3.97 3.73
CA MET A 82 9.26 4.49 2.58
C MET A 82 9.05 3.57 1.37
N PRO A 83 8.76 4.10 0.18
CA PRO A 83 8.71 3.30 -1.02
C PRO A 83 10.13 2.80 -1.37
N MET A 84 10.16 1.66 -2.05
CA MET A 84 11.36 1.16 -2.68
C MET A 84 11.37 1.60 -4.14
N ARG A 85 12.56 1.94 -4.64
CA ARG A 85 12.76 2.16 -6.06
C ARG A 85 12.67 0.80 -6.76
N LEU A 86 11.69 0.64 -7.65
CA LEU A 86 11.53 -0.52 -8.54
C LEU A 86 12.62 -0.56 -9.60
#